data_AF-A0A931IQ51-F1
#
_entry.id   AF-A0A931IQ51-F1
#
_cell.length_a   1.000
_cell.length_b   1.000
_cell.length_c   1.000
_cell.angle_alpha   90.00
_cell.angle_beta   90.00
_cell.angle_gamma   90.00
#
_symmetry.space_group_name_H-M   'P 1'
#
loop_
_entity.id
_entity.type
_entity.pdbx_description
1 polymer ?
#
loop_
_entity_poly.entity_id
_entity_poly.type
_entity_poly.pdbx_seq_one_letter_code
_entity_poly.pdbx_strand_id
1 'polypeptide(L)'
;MSKYVWYIVSSTLMIVIFSCVLWYTYWDAAQPKTGVVFDGNHTPAVQHLVPVYTAILMGFANLPIAIMRYLQNKKLENMKDFKK
;
A
#
# COMPACT_ATOMS: atom_id res chain seq x y z
N MET A 1 -2.32 -20.51 -7.00
CA MET A 1 -1.45 -19.30 -7.08
C MET A 1 -0.26 -19.48 -6.17
N SER A 2 0.96 -19.19 -6.64
CA SER A 2 2.16 -19.25 -5.82
C SER A 2 2.10 -18.21 -4.69
N LYS A 3 2.55 -18.57 -3.48
CA LYS A 3 2.56 -17.68 -2.30
C LYS A 3 3.23 -16.33 -2.58
N TYR A 4 4.22 -16.30 -3.48
CA TYR A 4 4.92 -15.08 -3.87
C TYR A 4 4.06 -14.14 -4.73
N VAL A 5 3.17 -14.68 -5.56
CA VAL A 5 2.20 -13.88 -6.32
C VAL A 5 1.22 -13.21 -5.37
N TRP A 6 0.76 -13.93 -4.33
CA TRP A 6 -0.08 -13.35 -3.27
C TRP A 6 0.61 -12.20 -2.53
N TYR A 7 1.90 -12.33 -2.20
CA TYR A 7 2.67 -11.25 -1.57
C TYR A 7 2.80 -10.00 -2.45
N ILE A 8 2.96 -10.17 -3.77
CA ILE A 8 3.01 -9.06 -4.71
C ILE A 8 1.64 -8.37 -4.75
N VAL A 9 0.57 -9.14 -4.96
CA VAL A 9 -0.81 -8.62 -5.02
C VAL A 9 -1.19 -7.91 -3.73
N SER A 10 -0.90 -8.48 -2.56
CA SER A 10 -1.21 -7.86 -1.27
C SER A 10 -0.44 -6.55 -1.07
N SER A 11 0.85 -6.51 -1.46
CA SER A 11 1.66 -5.28 -1.36
C SER A 11 1.13 -4.19 -2.31
N THR A 12 0.76 -4.55 -3.53
CA THR A 12 0.14 -3.61 -4.49
C THR A 12 -1.20 -3.09 -3.98
N LEU A 13 -2.08 -3.95 -3.49
CA LEU A 13 -3.37 -3.54 -2.93
C LEU A 13 -3.18 -2.62 -1.72
N MET A 14 -2.22 -2.90 -0.86
CA MET A 14 -1.92 -2.07 0.30
C MET A 14 -1.49 -0.65 -0.13
N ILE A 15 -0.60 -0.52 -1.10
CA ILE A 15 -0.21 0.79 -1.66
C ILE A 15 -1.44 1.53 -2.20
N VAL A 16 -2.24 0.87 -3.05
CA VAL A 16 -3.41 1.49 -3.69
C VAL A 16 -4.44 1.93 -2.67
N ILE A 17 -4.81 1.07 -1.73
CA ILE A 17 -5.84 1.36 -0.72
C ILE A 17 -5.42 2.55 0.14
N PHE A 18 -4.19 2.55 0.67
CA PHE A 18 -3.74 3.65 1.53
C PHE A 18 -3.54 4.96 0.74
N SER A 19 -3.17 4.90 -0.55
CA SER A 19 -3.18 6.08 -1.42
C SER A 19 -4.60 6.63 -1.63
N CYS A 20 -5.59 5.77 -1.84
CA CYS A 20 -7.00 6.19 -1.92
C CYS A 20 -7.49 6.82 -0.61
N VAL A 21 -7.09 6.27 0.55
CA VAL A 21 -7.40 6.85 1.86
C VAL A 21 -6.80 8.24 2.01
N LEU A 22 -5.53 8.44 1.65
CA LEU A 22 -4.92 9.78 1.66
C LEU A 22 -5.68 10.77 0.79
N TRP A 23 -6.01 10.33 -0.44
CA TRP A 23 -6.76 11.15 -1.38
C TRP A 23 -8.12 11.56 -0.81
N TYR A 24 -8.86 10.60 -0.26
CA TYR A 24 -10.15 10.84 0.36
C TYR A 24 -10.04 11.79 1.56
N THR A 25 -9.03 11.58 2.42
CA THR A 25 -8.81 12.41 3.61
C THR A 25 -8.47 13.86 3.21
N TYR A 26 -7.66 14.05 2.16
CA TYR A 26 -7.35 15.37 1.63
C TYR A 26 -8.56 16.04 0.99
N TRP A 27 -9.34 15.26 0.22
CA TRP A 27 -10.57 15.74 -0.39
C TRP A 27 -11.61 16.17 0.67
N ASP A 28 -11.81 15.37 1.72
CA ASP A 28 -12.73 15.67 2.83
C ASP A 28 -12.26 16.88 3.66
N ALA A 29 -10.94 17.04 3.86
CA ALA A 29 -10.37 18.21 4.52
C ALA A 29 -10.54 19.50 3.70
N ALA A 30 -10.57 19.39 2.37
CA ALA A 30 -10.77 20.52 1.46
C ALA A 30 -12.24 20.94 1.30
N GLN A 31 -13.20 20.15 1.80
CA GLN A 31 -14.61 20.52 1.73
C GLN A 31 -14.92 21.67 2.71
N PRO A 32 -15.70 22.69 2.29
CA PRO A 32 -16.18 23.73 3.18
C PRO A 32 -17.20 23.13 4.15
N LYS A 33 -16.74 22.69 5.32
CA LYS A 33 -17.59 22.14 6.37
C LYS A 33 -18.32 23.28 7.06
N THR A 34 -19.44 23.70 6.46
CA THR A 34 -20.34 24.72 6.99
C THR A 34 -21.28 24.08 8.01
N GLY A 35 -20.87 24.03 9.28
CA GLY A 35 -21.66 23.46 10.36
C GLY A 35 -21.39 24.14 11.71
N VAL A 36 -22.43 24.24 12.56
CA VAL A 36 -22.51 25.04 13.80
C VAL A 36 -21.48 24.67 14.90
N VAL A 37 -20.68 23.62 14.69
CA VAL A 37 -19.87 22.97 15.75
C VAL A 37 -18.37 22.91 15.41
N PHE A 38 -17.96 23.31 14.19
CA PHE A 38 -16.56 23.22 13.77
C PHE A 38 -16.04 24.54 13.22
N ASP A 39 -14.88 24.97 13.70
CA ASP A 39 -14.25 26.29 13.47
C ASP A 39 -13.69 26.48 12.04
N GLY A 40 -14.27 25.81 11.04
CA GLY A 40 -13.91 25.89 9.62
C GLY A 40 -12.52 25.36 9.23
N ASN A 41 -11.62 25.13 10.19
CA ASN A 41 -10.25 24.68 9.96
C ASN A 41 -10.09 23.20 10.32
N HIS A 42 -10.17 22.32 9.33
CA HIS A 42 -10.09 20.87 9.50
C HIS A 42 -8.84 20.32 8.81
N THR A 43 -7.67 20.72 9.31
CA THR A 43 -6.42 20.09 8.89
C THR A 43 -6.31 18.72 9.55
N PRO A 44 -6.09 17.62 8.78
CA PRO A 44 -5.91 16.31 9.37
C PRO A 44 -4.71 16.34 10.32
N ALA A 45 -4.92 15.95 11.59
CA ALA A 45 -3.85 15.96 12.56
C ALA A 45 -2.72 15.05 12.08
N VAL A 46 -1.47 15.53 12.16
CA VAL A 46 -0.27 14.83 11.68
C VAL A 46 -0.20 13.40 12.22
N GLN A 47 -0.68 13.18 13.44
CA GLN A 47 -0.75 11.86 14.08
C GLN A 47 -1.59 10.83 13.31
N HIS A 48 -2.63 11.24 12.58
CA HIS A 48 -3.45 10.34 11.76
C HIS A 48 -2.81 10.03 10.40
N LEU A 49 -1.89 10.87 9.93
CA LEU A 49 -1.21 10.68 8.66
C LEU A 49 0.01 9.74 8.78
N VAL A 50 0.66 9.70 9.94
CA VAL A 50 1.85 8.84 10.18
C VAL A 50 1.60 7.35 9.88
N PRO A 51 0.51 6.72 10.37
CA PRO A 51 0.23 5.31 10.05
C PRO A 51 0.01 5.06 8.56
N VAL A 52 -0.60 6.03 7.86
CA VAL A 52 -0.90 5.90 6.43
C VAL A 52 0.38 6.00 5.60
N TYR A 53 1.25 6.96 5.90
CA TYR A 53 2.54 7.08 5.21
C TYR A 53 3.45 5.88 5.48
N THR A 54 3.50 5.38 6.72
CA THR A 54 4.30 4.19 7.04
C THR A 54 3.79 2.93 6.35
N ALA A 55 2.46 2.77 6.23
CA ALA A 55 1.86 1.67 5.47
C ALA A 55 2.22 1.71 3.98
N ILE A 56 2.19 2.88 3.35
CA ILE A 56 2.58 3.06 1.95
C ILE A 56 4.08 2.75 1.76
N LEU A 57 4.94 3.27 2.64
CA LEU A 57 6.39 3.01 2.60
C LEU A 57 6.70 1.52 2.78
N MET A 58 6.01 0.84 3.70
CA MET A 58 6.15 -0.62 3.87
C MET A 58 5.69 -1.38 2.62
N GLY A 59 4.60 -0.96 1.98
CA GLY A 59 4.17 -1.52 0.70
C GLY A 59 5.26 -1.42 -0.37
N PHE A 60 5.87 -0.23 -0.53
CA PHE A 60 6.96 -0.01 -1.47
C PHE A 60 8.24 -0.78 -1.13
N ALA A 61 8.58 -0.93 0.14
CA ALA A 61 9.74 -1.72 0.56
C ALA A 61 9.54 -3.22 0.33
N ASN A 62 8.32 -3.72 0.55
CA ASN A 62 8.00 -5.14 0.43
C ASN A 62 7.82 -5.61 -1.02
N LEU A 63 7.33 -4.73 -1.91
CA LEU A 63 7.10 -5.05 -3.32
C LEU A 63 8.36 -5.57 -4.07
N PRO A 64 9.52 -4.89 -4.06
CA PRO A 64 10.71 -5.38 -4.76
C PRO A 64 11.23 -6.69 -4.14
N ILE A 65 11.13 -6.85 -2.82
CA ILE A 65 11.53 -8.08 -2.13
C ILE A 65 10.63 -9.25 -2.57
N ALA A 66 9.32 -9.03 -2.67
CA ALA A 66 8.37 -10.03 -3.13
C ALA A 66 8.63 -10.43 -4.60
N ILE A 67 8.92 -9.46 -5.47
CA ILE A 67 9.28 -9.70 -6.87
C ILE A 67 10.57 -10.50 -6.98
N MET A 68 11.64 -10.12 -6.26
CA MET A 68 12.90 -10.85 -6.26
C MET A 68 12.71 -12.31 -5.82
N ARG A 69 11.96 -12.54 -4.74
CA ARG A 69 11.65 -13.89 -4.26
C ARG A 69 10.83 -14.70 -5.25
N TYR A 70 9.87 -14.08 -5.93
CA TYR A 70 9.10 -14.72 -7.00
C TYR A 70 10.00 -15.17 -8.16
N LEU A 71 10.90 -14.29 -8.63
CA LEU A 71 11.83 -14.60 -9.72
C LEU A 71 12.81 -15.73 -9.34
N GLN A 72 13.34 -15.71 -8.12
CA GLN A 72 14.20 -16.78 -7.61
C GLN A 72 13.47 -18.12 -7.56
N ASN A 73 12.23 -18.13 -7.06
CA ASN A 73 11.47 -19.37 -6.94
C ASN A 73 11.08 -19.95 -8.31
N LYS A 74 10.70 -19.08 -9.26
CA LYS A 74 10.43 -19.48 -10.65
C LYS A 74 11.68 -20.04 -11.34
N LYS A 75 12.86 -19.46 -11.07
CA LYS A 75 14.14 -19.96 -11.58
C LYS A 75 14.47 -21.36 -11.03
N LEU A 76 14.21 -21.60 -9.74
CA LEU A 76 14.39 -22.90 -9.10
C LEU A 76 13.44 -23.97 -9.65
N GLU A 77 12.17 -23.61 -9.90
CA GLU A 77 11.20 -24.52 -10.54
C GLU A 77 11.67 -24.95 -11.93
N ASN A 78 12.08 -24.00 -12.78
CA ASN A 78 12.59 -24.31 -14.12
C ASN A 78 13.84 -25.21 -14.11
N MET A 79 14.76 -25.05 -13.15
CA MET A 79 15.92 -25.93 -13.02
C MET A 79 15.54 -27.37 -12.61
N LYS A 80 14.48 -27.53 -11.81
CA LYS A 80 14.00 -28.86 -11.42
C LYS A 80 13.36 -29.59 -12.59
N ASP A 81 12.58 -28.88 -13.40
CA ASP A 81 11.99 -29.47 -14.62
C ASP A 81 13.06 -29.86 -15.65
N PHE A 82 14.13 -29.07 -15.81
CA PHE A 82 15.23 -29.42 -16.72
C PHE A 82 16.03 -30.66 -16.29
N LYS A 83 16.04 -30.99 -14.99
CA LYS A 83 16.77 -32.14 -14.44
C LYS A 83 15.96 -33.44 -14.44
N LYS A 84 14.67 -33.37 -14.80
CA LYS A 84 13.74 -34.50 -14.81
C LYS A 84 13.63 -35.09 -16.21
#